data_AF-A4WYU8-F1
#
_entry.id   AF-A4WYU8-F1
#
_cell.length_a   1.000
_cell.length_b   1.000
_cell.length_c   1.000
_cell.angle_alpha   90.00
_cell.angle_beta   90.00
_cell.angle_gamma   90.00
#
_symmetry.space_group_name_H-M   'P 1'
#
loop_
_entity.id
_entity.type
_entity.pdbx_description
1 polymer ?
#
loop_
_entity_poly.entity_id
_entity_poly.type
_entity_poly.pdbx_seq_one_letter_code
_entity_poly.pdbx_strand_id
1 'polypeptide(L)'
;MTSVVISATAALLQAATERLRASSRWPDPASALAYRMLVATGHPAPSFASLPVALPTASTLRITPEISAYGYLLGEVRSEGRVEWCHAIDHLRGREMYPADRQTFAFNPLEIVGIAAGLSTLSVEDDRRSWLVEAIRRGVSSGHFRTPLSVFGANAAVGIIDHDALRLLPVLSLDVPNLSAAELLLVSGINFAFGTLEPSLAQVVESALLDRILTRPVDLHDAAEAAAAYISVLRIRDRMLAPKALMDDLEKVIILCRRFPLMSDALKKRHGGRATLEIADEYDVQDLLHGILRLHFDDVRPEEYTPSYAGKHSRVDFLLPRERMVVEARVRTH
;
A
#
# COMPACT_ATOMS: atom_id res chain seq x y z
N MET A 1 10.29 -3.65 -29.49
CA MET A 1 10.27 -3.53 -28.01
C MET A 1 8.86 -3.28 -27.49
N THR A 2 8.14 -2.26 -27.95
CA THR A 2 6.77 -1.95 -27.49
C THR A 2 5.78 -3.13 -27.65
N SER A 3 5.83 -3.85 -28.77
CA SER A 3 4.98 -5.04 -29.01
C SER A 3 5.26 -6.19 -28.03
N VAL A 4 6.54 -6.45 -27.72
CA VAL A 4 6.96 -7.49 -26.77
C VAL A 4 6.49 -7.15 -25.36
N VAL A 5 6.63 -5.89 -24.93
CA VAL A 5 6.16 -5.47 -23.61
C VAL A 5 4.64 -5.55 -23.51
N ILE A 6 3.90 -5.09 -24.53
CA ILE A 6 2.44 -5.20 -24.54
C ILE A 6 2.00 -6.67 -24.44
N SER A 7 2.66 -7.58 -25.16
CA SER A 7 2.33 -9.01 -25.15
C SER A 7 2.63 -9.67 -23.79
N ALA A 8 3.82 -9.42 -23.22
CA ALA A 8 4.22 -9.98 -21.94
C ALA A 8 3.34 -9.46 -20.79
N THR A 9 3.08 -8.15 -20.78
CA THR A 9 2.23 -7.53 -19.74
C THR A 9 0.77 -7.95 -19.87
N ALA A 10 0.24 -8.12 -21.08
CA ALA A 10 -1.13 -8.63 -21.28
C ALA A 10 -1.29 -10.07 -20.77
N ALA A 11 -0.33 -10.95 -21.07
CA ALA A 11 -0.37 -12.34 -20.59
C ALA A 11 -0.32 -12.42 -19.05
N LEU A 12 0.58 -11.65 -18.42
CA LEU A 12 0.67 -11.62 -16.96
C LEU A 12 -0.58 -11.00 -16.31
N LEU A 13 -1.15 -9.95 -16.91
CA LEU A 13 -2.38 -9.32 -16.41
C LEU A 13 -3.56 -10.30 -16.46
N GLN A 14 -3.65 -11.08 -17.54
CA GLN A 14 -4.66 -12.13 -17.67
C GLN A 14 -4.46 -13.20 -16.59
N ALA A 15 -3.25 -13.75 -16.45
CA ALA A 15 -2.93 -14.75 -15.44
C ALA A 15 -3.22 -14.26 -14.00
N ALA A 16 -2.87 -13.01 -13.70
CA ALA A 16 -3.16 -12.39 -12.41
C ALA A 16 -4.67 -12.25 -12.16
N THR A 17 -5.43 -11.83 -13.18
CA THR A 17 -6.89 -11.69 -13.09
C THR A 17 -7.56 -13.05 -12.88
N GLU A 18 -7.13 -14.08 -13.61
CA GLU A 18 -7.62 -15.45 -13.46
C GLU A 18 -7.31 -16.01 -12.07
N ARG A 19 -6.07 -15.83 -11.57
CA ARG A 19 -5.68 -16.27 -10.23
C ARG A 19 -6.47 -15.58 -9.12
N LEU A 20 -6.70 -14.28 -9.23
CA LEU A 20 -7.54 -13.53 -8.29
C LEU A 20 -8.98 -14.02 -8.31
N ARG A 21 -9.54 -14.37 -9.48
CA ARG A 21 -10.91 -14.92 -9.56
C ARG A 21 -11.02 -16.36 -9.05
N ALA A 22 -9.99 -17.17 -9.25
CA ALA A 22 -9.96 -18.58 -8.84
C ALA A 22 -9.70 -18.77 -7.34
N SER A 23 -9.28 -17.72 -6.64
CA SER A 23 -8.99 -17.78 -5.20
C SER A 23 -10.29 -17.96 -4.42
N SER A 24 -10.39 -19.08 -3.69
CA SER A 24 -11.60 -19.49 -2.95
C SER A 24 -11.44 -19.45 -1.43
N ARG A 25 -10.19 -19.39 -0.93
CA ARG A 25 -9.91 -19.30 0.51
C ARG A 25 -9.95 -17.82 0.93
N TRP A 26 -10.81 -17.51 1.89
CA TRP A 26 -10.93 -16.18 2.48
C TRP A 26 -11.43 -16.30 3.93
N PRO A 27 -10.77 -15.64 4.91
CA PRO A 27 -9.46 -15.01 4.80
C PRO A 27 -8.32 -16.03 5.02
N ASP A 28 -7.25 -15.91 4.25
CA ASP A 28 -5.91 -16.43 4.55
C ASP A 28 -4.88 -15.30 4.36
N PRO A 29 -3.60 -15.45 4.80
CA PRO A 29 -2.62 -14.38 4.68
C PRO A 29 -2.45 -13.81 3.27
N ALA A 30 -2.44 -14.66 2.24
CA ALA A 30 -2.23 -14.22 0.87
C ALA A 30 -3.48 -13.50 0.34
N SER A 31 -4.68 -14.05 0.57
CA SER A 31 -5.94 -13.42 0.16
C SER A 31 -6.14 -12.07 0.85
N ALA A 32 -5.81 -11.99 2.15
CA ALA A 32 -5.97 -10.80 2.96
C ALA A 32 -4.95 -9.70 2.59
N LEU A 33 -3.69 -10.06 2.34
CA LEU A 33 -2.71 -9.12 1.82
C LEU A 33 -3.10 -8.63 0.42
N ALA A 34 -3.59 -9.51 -0.46
CA ALA A 34 -4.08 -9.13 -1.79
C ALA A 34 -5.19 -8.07 -1.72
N TYR A 35 -6.18 -8.27 -0.84
CA TYR A 35 -7.20 -7.27 -0.55
C TYR A 35 -6.58 -5.95 -0.11
N ARG A 36 -5.64 -5.98 0.84
CA ARG A 36 -4.97 -4.77 1.34
C ARG A 36 -4.17 -4.03 0.28
N MET A 37 -3.46 -4.73 -0.60
CA MET A 37 -2.74 -4.12 -1.72
C MET A 37 -3.69 -3.37 -2.66
N LEU A 38 -4.78 -4.02 -3.07
CA LEU A 38 -5.73 -3.45 -4.03
C LEU A 38 -6.42 -2.22 -3.44
N VAL A 39 -6.89 -2.29 -2.19
CA VAL A 39 -7.51 -1.14 -1.50
C VAL A 39 -6.52 0.01 -1.34
N ALA A 40 -5.29 -0.26 -0.86
CA ALA A 40 -4.27 0.77 -0.64
C ALA A 40 -3.83 1.48 -1.94
N THR A 41 -4.00 0.83 -3.09
CA THR A 41 -3.64 1.37 -4.40
C THR A 41 -4.84 1.91 -5.19
N GLY A 42 -6.03 1.98 -4.59
CA GLY A 42 -7.23 2.54 -5.21
C GLY A 42 -7.87 1.63 -6.26
N HIS A 43 -7.58 0.33 -6.24
CA HIS A 43 -8.23 -0.67 -7.09
C HIS A 43 -9.42 -1.34 -6.39
N PRO A 44 -10.39 -1.88 -7.15
CA PRO A 44 -11.51 -2.61 -6.57
C PRO A 44 -11.06 -3.79 -5.72
N ALA A 45 -11.78 -4.05 -4.62
CA ALA A 45 -11.58 -5.24 -3.81
C ALA A 45 -11.78 -6.52 -4.65
N PRO A 46 -11.03 -7.60 -4.37
CA PRO A 46 -11.18 -8.86 -5.08
C PRO A 46 -12.56 -9.49 -4.83
N SER A 47 -13.10 -10.19 -5.82
CA SER A 47 -14.47 -10.74 -5.76
C SER A 47 -14.69 -11.80 -4.67
N PHE A 48 -13.63 -12.46 -4.21
CA PHE A 48 -13.70 -13.39 -3.08
C PHE A 48 -13.81 -12.69 -1.71
N ALA A 49 -13.50 -11.38 -1.64
CA ALA A 49 -13.55 -10.65 -0.39
C ALA A 49 -15.01 -10.43 0.02
N SER A 50 -15.43 -11.14 1.06
CA SER A 50 -16.74 -10.99 1.66
C SER A 50 -16.67 -9.99 2.82
N LEU A 51 -17.29 -8.82 2.64
CA LEU A 51 -17.33 -7.71 3.62
C LEU A 51 -18.76 -7.46 4.15
N PRO A 52 -18.93 -6.99 5.41
CA PRO A 52 -17.88 -6.81 6.42
C PRO A 52 -17.29 -8.16 6.83
N VAL A 53 -15.99 -8.17 7.12
CA VAL A 53 -15.33 -9.41 7.53
C VAL A 53 -15.93 -9.83 8.87
N ALA A 54 -16.54 -11.02 8.92
CA ALA A 54 -16.90 -11.62 10.20
C ALA A 54 -15.61 -12.08 10.89
N LEU A 55 -15.21 -11.42 11.99
CA LEU A 55 -14.18 -11.97 12.87
C LEU A 55 -14.75 -13.24 13.51
N PRO A 56 -13.95 -14.29 13.64
CA PRO A 56 -14.43 -15.57 14.06
C PRO A 56 -14.44 -15.66 15.60
N THR A 57 -15.04 -16.73 16.11
CA THR A 57 -14.93 -17.12 17.51
C THR A 57 -13.47 -17.43 17.87
N ALA A 58 -13.12 -17.42 19.16
CA ALA A 58 -11.80 -17.82 19.67
C ALA A 58 -11.26 -19.17 19.12
N SER A 59 -12.13 -20.01 18.56
CA SER A 59 -11.75 -21.29 17.94
C SER A 59 -10.99 -21.16 16.60
N THR A 60 -11.19 -20.09 15.83
CA THR A 60 -10.54 -19.90 14.52
C THR A 60 -9.21 -19.17 14.63
N LEU A 61 -9.01 -18.34 15.67
CA LEU A 61 -7.75 -17.64 15.95
C LEU A 61 -6.77 -18.49 16.78
N ARG A 62 -6.64 -19.78 16.45
CA ARG A 62 -5.77 -20.72 17.18
C ARG A 62 -4.37 -20.86 16.61
N ILE A 63 -4.24 -20.57 15.31
CA ILE A 63 -3.01 -20.73 14.54
C ILE A 63 -2.64 -19.41 13.87
N THR A 64 -1.34 -19.20 13.69
CA THR A 64 -0.80 -17.89 13.36
C THR A 64 -1.12 -17.37 11.95
N PRO A 65 -1.24 -18.21 10.91
CA PRO A 65 -1.69 -17.74 9.59
C PRO A 65 -3.05 -17.04 9.66
N GLU A 66 -3.99 -17.55 10.47
CA GLU A 66 -5.32 -16.98 10.66
C GLU A 66 -5.24 -15.67 11.43
N ILE A 67 -4.45 -15.61 12.51
CA ILE A 67 -4.20 -14.36 13.25
C ILE A 67 -3.64 -13.29 12.30
N SER A 68 -2.68 -13.65 11.45
CA SER A 68 -2.13 -12.76 10.44
C SER A 68 -3.15 -12.31 9.40
N ALA A 69 -3.94 -13.24 8.85
CA ALA A 69 -4.96 -12.95 7.85
C ALA A 69 -5.96 -11.91 8.38
N TYR A 70 -6.43 -12.08 9.61
CA TYR A 70 -7.29 -11.11 10.27
C TYR A 70 -6.57 -9.84 10.68
N GLY A 71 -5.26 -9.89 10.95
CA GLY A 71 -4.45 -8.70 11.22
C GLY A 71 -4.43 -7.73 10.03
N TYR A 72 -4.26 -8.25 8.80
CA TYR A 72 -4.43 -7.46 7.59
C TYR A 72 -5.82 -6.81 7.47
N LEU A 73 -6.85 -7.49 7.95
CA LEU A 73 -8.25 -7.08 7.79
C LEU A 73 -8.80 -6.35 9.01
N LEU A 74 -8.00 -6.10 10.06
CA LEU A 74 -8.52 -5.66 11.36
C LEU A 74 -9.30 -4.34 11.26
N GLY A 75 -8.88 -3.45 10.34
CA GLY A 75 -9.57 -2.21 9.98
C GLY A 75 -11.02 -2.40 9.53
N GLU A 76 -11.29 -3.49 8.81
CA GLU A 76 -12.59 -3.82 8.21
C GLU A 76 -13.51 -4.61 9.16
N VAL A 77 -13.02 -4.93 10.36
CA VAL A 77 -13.79 -5.74 11.31
C VAL A 77 -14.47 -4.93 12.40
N ARG A 78 -15.68 -5.37 12.74
CA ARG A 78 -16.51 -4.89 13.84
C ARG A 78 -15.77 -4.94 15.18
N SER A 79 -16.15 -4.05 16.09
CA SER A 79 -15.53 -3.85 17.41
C SER A 79 -15.40 -5.11 18.24
N GLU A 80 -16.44 -5.95 18.31
CA GLU A 80 -16.45 -7.22 19.07
C GLU A 80 -15.33 -8.17 18.64
N GLY A 81 -15.11 -8.30 17.33
CA GLY A 81 -14.07 -9.17 16.81
C GLY A 81 -12.66 -8.70 17.13
N ARG A 82 -12.45 -7.38 17.21
CA ARG A 82 -11.13 -6.83 17.56
C ARG A 82 -10.67 -7.29 18.94
N VAL A 83 -11.59 -7.45 19.88
CA VAL A 83 -11.30 -7.98 21.23
C VAL A 83 -10.81 -9.42 21.17
N GLU A 84 -11.44 -10.27 20.36
CA GLU A 84 -11.00 -11.67 20.18
C GLU A 84 -9.64 -11.77 19.49
N TRP A 85 -9.39 -10.96 18.46
CA TRP A 85 -8.08 -10.89 17.81
C TRP A 85 -6.98 -10.44 18.79
N CYS A 86 -7.29 -9.44 19.61
CA CYS A 86 -6.46 -8.97 20.71
C CYS A 86 -6.10 -10.09 21.69
N HIS A 87 -7.08 -10.89 22.14
CA HIS A 87 -6.83 -12.04 23.01
C HIS A 87 -5.96 -13.11 22.35
N ALA A 88 -6.10 -13.33 21.04
CA ALA A 88 -5.25 -14.26 20.30
C ALA A 88 -3.79 -13.80 20.25
N ILE A 89 -3.55 -12.48 20.13
CA ILE A 89 -2.21 -11.91 20.26
C ILE A 89 -1.65 -12.14 21.67
N ASP A 90 -2.44 -11.97 22.72
CA ASP A 90 -1.97 -12.21 24.09
C ASP A 90 -1.59 -13.67 24.33
N HIS A 91 -2.30 -14.62 23.72
CA HIS A 91 -1.90 -16.03 23.71
C HIS A 91 -0.60 -16.26 22.93
N LEU A 92 -0.40 -15.55 21.82
CA LEU A 92 0.83 -15.63 21.02
C LEU A 92 2.05 -15.08 21.79
N ARG A 93 1.86 -14.01 22.59
CA ARG A 93 2.90 -13.42 23.45
C ARG A 93 3.47 -14.39 24.48
N GLY A 94 2.66 -15.34 24.94
CA GLY A 94 3.07 -16.37 25.89
C GLY A 94 3.86 -17.53 25.28
N ARG A 95 4.01 -17.59 23.95
CA ARG A 95 4.74 -18.65 23.24
C ARG A 95 6.19 -18.24 22.97
N GLU A 96 7.07 -19.23 22.82
CA GLU A 96 8.42 -19.00 22.33
C GLU A 96 8.37 -18.50 20.88
N MET A 97 8.85 -17.28 20.64
CA MET A 97 8.77 -16.66 19.30
C MET A 97 9.75 -17.29 18.31
N TYR A 98 10.84 -17.90 18.80
CA TYR A 98 11.96 -18.39 18.00
C TYR A 98 12.34 -19.85 18.32
N PRO A 99 11.42 -20.80 18.11
CA PRO A 99 11.71 -22.21 18.36
C PRO A 99 12.82 -22.73 17.43
N ALA A 100 13.51 -23.79 17.87
CA ALA A 100 14.66 -24.37 17.17
C ALA A 100 14.33 -24.89 15.76
N ASP A 101 13.11 -25.38 15.55
CA ASP A 101 12.61 -25.88 14.26
C ASP A 101 12.30 -24.77 13.24
N ARG A 102 12.30 -23.51 13.68
CA ARG A 102 11.96 -22.32 12.90
C ARG A 102 10.56 -22.36 12.27
N GLN A 103 9.65 -23.16 12.81
CA GLN A 103 8.25 -23.20 12.36
C GLN A 103 7.41 -22.20 13.16
N THR A 104 7.63 -20.92 12.89
CA THR A 104 6.96 -19.81 13.57
C THR A 104 6.69 -18.69 12.59
N PHE A 105 5.67 -17.89 12.91
CA PHE A 105 5.26 -16.74 12.11
C PHE A 105 6.37 -15.72 11.91
N ALA A 106 7.32 -15.63 12.86
CA ALA A 106 8.39 -14.65 12.81
C ALA A 106 9.26 -14.81 11.55
N PHE A 107 9.38 -16.02 11.00
CA PHE A 107 10.18 -16.27 9.79
C PHE A 107 9.37 -16.22 8.49
N ASN A 108 8.04 -16.12 8.57
CA ASN A 108 7.18 -15.97 7.41
C ASN A 108 6.80 -14.49 7.23
N PRO A 109 7.28 -13.80 6.18
CA PRO A 109 7.00 -12.38 5.97
C PRO A 109 5.50 -12.09 5.88
N LEU A 110 4.71 -12.97 5.26
CA LEU A 110 3.26 -12.79 5.18
C LEU A 110 2.63 -12.77 6.57
N GLU A 111 3.09 -13.62 7.48
CA GLU A 111 2.50 -13.76 8.81
C GLU A 111 2.91 -12.62 9.76
N ILE A 112 4.21 -12.33 9.85
CA ILE A 112 4.71 -11.28 10.73
C ILE A 112 4.20 -9.89 10.32
N VAL A 113 4.09 -9.63 9.01
CA VAL A 113 3.55 -8.36 8.49
C VAL A 113 2.04 -8.27 8.71
N GLY A 114 1.29 -9.37 8.62
CA GLY A 114 -0.15 -9.35 8.90
C GLY A 114 -0.46 -9.06 10.35
N ILE A 115 0.30 -9.65 11.29
CA ILE A 115 0.21 -9.33 12.70
C ILE A 115 0.55 -7.85 12.94
N ALA A 116 1.65 -7.37 12.36
CA ALA A 116 2.07 -5.98 12.49
C ALA A 116 1.01 -4.99 11.95
N ALA A 117 0.40 -5.31 10.81
CA ALA A 117 -0.69 -4.52 10.23
C ALA A 117 -1.93 -4.47 11.12
N GLY A 118 -2.23 -5.54 11.88
CA GLY A 118 -3.29 -5.52 12.88
C GLY A 118 -2.94 -4.62 14.06
N LEU A 119 -1.75 -4.82 14.64
CA LEU A 119 -1.24 -4.03 15.76
C LEU A 119 -1.12 -2.53 15.42
N SER A 120 -0.82 -2.20 14.17
CA SER A 120 -0.72 -0.81 13.71
C SER A 120 -2.04 -0.05 13.82
N THR A 121 -3.19 -0.74 13.87
CA THR A 121 -4.52 -0.14 14.04
C THR A 121 -4.93 0.10 15.48
N LEU A 122 -4.18 -0.43 16.45
CA LEU A 122 -4.43 -0.21 17.88
C LEU A 122 -3.87 1.16 18.33
N SER A 123 -4.26 1.59 19.53
CA SER A 123 -3.73 2.83 20.14
C SER A 123 -2.20 2.81 20.19
N VAL A 124 -1.56 3.96 20.07
CA VAL A 124 -0.09 4.05 20.05
C VAL A 124 0.53 3.55 21.37
N GLU A 125 -0.18 3.71 22.48
CA GLU A 125 0.20 3.30 23.84
C GLU A 125 -0.01 1.80 24.10
N ASP A 126 -0.59 1.07 23.16
CA ASP A 126 -0.89 -0.34 23.31
C ASP A 126 0.38 -1.19 23.43
N ASP A 127 0.53 -1.92 24.53
CA ASP A 127 1.74 -2.66 24.88
C ASP A 127 2.05 -3.82 23.93
N ARG A 128 1.06 -4.31 23.19
CA ARG A 128 1.25 -5.37 22.18
C ARG A 128 2.08 -4.88 20.99
N ARG A 129 2.01 -3.58 20.68
CA ARG A 129 2.82 -2.95 19.63
C ARG A 129 4.30 -2.99 20.02
N SER A 130 4.62 -2.50 21.22
CA SER A 130 6.00 -2.46 21.71
C SER A 130 6.55 -3.87 21.95
N TRP A 131 5.72 -4.83 22.36
CA TRP A 131 6.10 -6.24 22.43
C TRP A 131 6.64 -6.77 21.10
N LEU A 132 5.92 -6.60 19.98
CA LEU A 132 6.37 -7.17 18.70
C LEU A 132 7.65 -6.49 18.21
N VAL A 133 7.73 -5.16 18.31
CA VAL A 133 8.93 -4.40 17.93
C VAL A 133 10.15 -4.88 18.71
N GLU A 134 10.03 -5.01 20.03
CA GLU A 134 11.13 -5.43 20.88
C GLU A 134 11.50 -6.91 20.65
N ALA A 135 10.51 -7.77 20.39
CA ALA A 135 10.77 -9.17 20.10
C ALA A 135 11.52 -9.32 18.77
N ILE A 136 11.12 -8.60 17.72
CA ILE A 136 11.84 -8.52 16.44
C ILE A 136 13.26 -8.02 16.65
N ARG A 137 13.44 -6.91 17.39
CA ARG A 137 14.76 -6.33 17.68
C ARG A 137 15.69 -7.37 18.31
N ARG A 138 15.22 -8.11 19.32
CA ARG A 138 16.00 -9.19 19.94
C ARG A 138 16.33 -10.32 18.95
N GLY A 139 15.37 -10.73 18.12
CA GLY A 139 15.59 -11.76 17.11
C GLY A 139 16.64 -11.36 16.07
N VAL A 140 16.62 -10.09 15.63
CA VAL A 140 17.61 -9.53 14.71
C VAL A 140 19.00 -9.50 15.36
N SER A 141 19.12 -8.92 16.56
CA SER A 141 20.39 -8.88 17.31
C SER A 141 20.96 -10.26 17.60
N SER A 142 20.10 -11.27 17.72
CA SER A 142 20.49 -12.66 17.99
C SER A 142 20.65 -13.51 16.72
N GLY A 143 20.59 -12.93 15.51
CA GLY A 143 20.83 -13.63 14.25
C GLY A 143 19.75 -14.67 13.86
N HIS A 144 18.51 -14.46 14.31
CA HIS A 144 17.40 -15.37 14.01
C HIS A 144 16.85 -15.19 12.58
N PHE A 145 16.87 -13.96 12.05
CA PHE A 145 16.45 -13.68 10.68
C PHE A 145 17.63 -13.90 9.73
N ARG A 146 17.59 -14.99 8.95
CA ARG A 146 18.73 -15.46 8.14
C ARG A 146 18.54 -15.32 6.65
N THR A 147 17.29 -15.27 6.18
CA THR A 147 16.97 -15.13 4.75
C THR A 147 16.66 -13.68 4.43
N PRO A 148 16.92 -13.20 3.20
CA PRO A 148 16.57 -11.84 2.77
C PRO A 148 15.11 -11.50 3.06
N LEU A 149 14.20 -12.44 2.77
CA LEU A 149 12.78 -12.28 3.06
C LEU A 149 12.46 -12.17 4.56
N SER A 150 13.06 -13.01 5.41
CA SER A 150 12.81 -12.94 6.85
C SER A 150 13.29 -11.61 7.44
N VAL A 151 14.42 -11.09 6.96
CA VAL A 151 14.96 -9.77 7.34
C VAL A 151 14.06 -8.64 6.84
N PHE A 152 13.59 -8.74 5.59
CA PHE A 152 12.62 -7.79 5.03
C PHE A 152 11.32 -7.79 5.83
N GLY A 153 10.73 -8.96 6.10
CA GLY A 153 9.48 -9.09 6.86
C GLY A 153 9.59 -8.50 8.26
N ALA A 154 10.71 -8.72 8.95
CA ALA A 154 11.01 -8.09 10.24
C ALA A 154 11.07 -6.56 10.17
N ASN A 155 11.81 -6.01 9.19
CA ASN A 155 11.90 -4.56 8.99
C ASN A 155 10.53 -3.96 8.63
N ALA A 156 9.82 -4.57 7.68
CA ALA A 156 8.49 -4.14 7.27
C ALA A 156 7.51 -4.14 8.45
N ALA A 157 7.51 -5.19 9.27
CA ALA A 157 6.66 -5.29 10.46
C ALA A 157 6.95 -4.17 11.47
N VAL A 158 8.23 -3.87 11.74
CA VAL A 158 8.60 -2.75 12.62
C VAL A 158 8.16 -1.42 12.02
N GLY A 159 8.46 -1.16 10.75
CA GLY A 159 8.08 0.09 10.08
C GLY A 159 6.57 0.33 9.99
N ILE A 160 5.78 -0.73 9.88
CA ILE A 160 4.31 -0.67 9.88
C ILE A 160 3.77 -0.28 11.26
N ILE A 161 4.34 -0.81 12.33
CA ILE A 161 3.92 -0.49 13.70
C ILE A 161 4.41 0.92 14.05
N ASP A 162 5.71 1.14 13.94
CA ASP A 162 6.37 2.37 14.34
C ASP A 162 7.59 2.61 13.44
N HIS A 163 7.42 3.53 12.49
CA HIS A 163 8.47 3.91 11.54
C HIS A 163 9.74 4.40 12.26
N ASP A 164 9.59 5.09 13.39
CA ASP A 164 10.71 5.62 14.16
C ASP A 164 11.53 4.52 14.83
N ALA A 165 10.91 3.36 15.10
CA ALA A 165 11.58 2.20 15.66
C ALA A 165 12.50 1.48 14.67
N LEU A 166 12.44 1.77 13.37
CA LEU A 166 13.36 1.22 12.36
C LEU A 166 14.83 1.55 12.69
N ARG A 167 15.10 2.69 13.35
CA ARG A 167 16.45 3.06 13.81
C ARG A 167 17.08 2.06 14.79
N LEU A 168 16.27 1.19 15.39
CA LEU A 168 16.70 0.14 16.32
C LEU A 168 17.17 -1.13 15.59
N LEU A 169 16.92 -1.23 14.28
CA LEU A 169 17.32 -2.35 13.44
C LEU A 169 18.50 -1.95 12.54
N PRO A 170 19.31 -2.91 12.08
CA PRO A 170 20.26 -2.68 11.00
C PRO A 170 19.55 -2.18 9.74
N VAL A 171 20.21 -1.30 8.99
CA VAL A 171 19.70 -0.80 7.70
C VAL A 171 19.35 -1.99 6.80
N LEU A 172 18.12 -2.02 6.29
CA LEU A 172 17.65 -3.05 5.39
C LEU A 172 18.53 -3.09 4.13
N SER A 173 19.13 -4.25 3.88
CA SER A 173 19.87 -4.53 2.65
C SER A 173 19.27 -5.77 2.00
N LEU A 174 18.92 -5.64 0.72
CA LEU A 174 18.39 -6.73 -0.10
C LEU A 174 19.28 -6.93 -1.31
N ASP A 175 19.67 -8.18 -1.55
CA ASP A 175 20.34 -8.60 -2.78
C ASP A 175 19.30 -8.79 -3.89
N VAL A 176 18.72 -7.65 -4.32
CA VAL A 176 17.61 -7.60 -5.28
C VAL A 176 17.87 -8.41 -6.56
N PRO A 177 19.07 -8.38 -7.17
CA PRO A 177 19.36 -9.17 -8.38
C PRO A 177 19.16 -10.68 -8.20
N ASN A 178 19.38 -11.19 -6.99
CA ASN A 178 19.27 -12.63 -6.69
C ASN A 178 17.89 -13.06 -6.19
N LEU A 179 16.94 -12.14 -6.03
CA LEU A 179 15.57 -12.48 -5.67
C LEU A 179 14.84 -13.21 -6.81
N SER A 180 14.07 -14.22 -6.45
CA SER A 180 13.13 -14.89 -7.35
C SER A 180 11.95 -13.97 -7.71
N ALA A 181 11.14 -14.37 -8.69
CA ALA A 181 9.98 -13.58 -9.10
C ALA A 181 8.94 -13.49 -7.96
N ALA A 182 8.70 -14.60 -7.26
CA ALA A 182 7.83 -14.65 -6.08
C ALA A 182 8.32 -13.72 -4.96
N GLU A 183 9.63 -13.70 -4.69
CA GLU A 183 10.22 -12.82 -3.68
C GLU A 183 10.09 -11.34 -4.05
N LEU A 184 10.36 -10.98 -5.32
CA LEU A 184 10.15 -9.62 -5.82
C LEU A 184 8.69 -9.20 -5.71
N LEU A 185 7.75 -10.07 -6.10
CA LEU A 185 6.31 -9.82 -5.98
C LEU A 185 5.88 -9.64 -4.52
N LEU A 186 6.38 -10.44 -3.59
CA LEU A 186 6.08 -10.31 -2.16
C LEU A 186 6.62 -8.98 -1.59
N VAL A 187 7.87 -8.63 -1.90
CA VAL A 187 8.49 -7.36 -1.47
C VAL A 187 7.73 -6.16 -2.05
N SER A 188 7.46 -6.17 -3.36
CA SER A 188 6.66 -5.14 -4.02
C SER A 188 5.25 -5.05 -3.45
N GLY A 189 4.59 -6.19 -3.20
CA GLY A 189 3.23 -6.26 -2.68
C GLY A 189 3.10 -5.68 -1.28
N ILE A 190 4.01 -6.03 -0.36
CA ILE A 190 4.05 -5.44 0.98
C ILE A 190 4.31 -3.92 0.89
N ASN A 191 5.20 -3.49 -0.02
CA ASN A 191 5.42 -2.06 -0.24
C ASN A 191 4.21 -1.35 -0.83
N PHE A 192 3.42 -1.98 -1.71
CA PHE A 192 2.18 -1.39 -2.23
C PHE A 192 1.11 -1.24 -1.15
N ALA A 193 1.03 -2.20 -0.23
CA ALA A 193 0.04 -2.17 0.85
C ALA A 193 0.39 -1.15 1.95
N PHE A 194 1.68 -0.92 2.23
CA PHE A 194 2.10 -0.19 3.43
C PHE A 194 3.18 0.88 3.23
N GLY A 195 3.84 0.94 2.07
CA GLY A 195 4.93 1.89 1.81
C GLY A 195 6.16 1.65 2.69
N THR A 196 6.55 0.40 2.91
CA THR A 196 7.63 0.03 3.85
C THR A 196 9.05 0.23 3.34
N LEU A 197 9.25 0.46 2.03
CA LEU A 197 10.57 0.63 1.45
C LEU A 197 10.95 2.11 1.30
N GLU A 198 12.22 2.40 1.57
CA GLU A 198 12.85 3.67 1.15
C GLU A 198 12.73 3.87 -0.37
N PRO A 199 12.52 5.11 -0.86
CA PRO A 199 12.25 5.36 -2.28
C PRO A 199 13.29 4.80 -3.25
N SER A 200 14.57 4.86 -2.89
CA SER A 200 15.66 4.36 -3.73
C SER A 200 15.62 2.83 -3.87
N LEU A 201 15.42 2.12 -2.76
CA LEU A 201 15.29 0.66 -2.76
C LEU A 201 14.00 0.22 -3.47
N ALA A 202 12.89 0.94 -3.26
CA ALA A 202 11.63 0.68 -3.95
C ALA A 202 11.81 0.76 -5.48
N GLN A 203 12.56 1.75 -5.98
CA GLN A 203 12.86 1.88 -7.40
C GLN A 203 13.73 0.73 -7.94
N VAL A 204 14.70 0.26 -7.16
CA VAL A 204 15.56 -0.88 -7.53
C VAL A 204 14.74 -2.17 -7.59
N VAL A 205 13.91 -2.44 -6.58
CA VAL A 205 13.02 -3.61 -6.55
C VAL A 205 12.05 -3.58 -7.73
N GLU A 206 11.44 -2.41 -7.99
CA GLU A 206 10.52 -2.26 -9.10
C GLU A 206 11.24 -2.54 -10.43
N SER A 207 12.42 -1.95 -10.65
CA SER A 207 13.20 -2.16 -11.88
C SER A 207 13.58 -3.63 -12.10
N ALA A 208 13.93 -4.35 -11.03
CA ALA A 208 14.23 -5.78 -11.09
C ALA A 208 12.99 -6.63 -11.40
N LEU A 209 11.84 -6.28 -10.83
CA LEU A 209 10.56 -6.94 -11.15
C LEU A 209 10.17 -6.69 -12.61
N LEU A 210 10.37 -5.47 -13.12
CA LEU A 210 10.14 -5.16 -14.54
C LEU A 210 11.02 -6.02 -15.45
N ASP A 211 12.33 -6.07 -15.18
CA ASP A 211 13.25 -6.90 -15.95
C ASP A 211 12.81 -8.37 -15.92
N ARG A 212 12.42 -8.88 -14.75
CA ARG A 212 11.92 -10.27 -14.62
C ARG A 212 10.68 -10.53 -15.47
N ILE A 213 9.68 -9.65 -15.40
CA ILE A 213 8.42 -9.77 -16.16
C ILE A 213 8.68 -9.75 -17.68
N LEU A 214 9.65 -8.96 -18.13
CA LEU A 214 9.93 -8.79 -19.56
C LEU A 214 10.82 -9.89 -20.14
N THR A 215 11.63 -10.56 -19.30
CA THR A 215 12.63 -11.52 -19.77
C THR A 215 12.23 -12.98 -19.54
N ARG A 216 11.33 -13.27 -18.60
CA ARG A 216 10.94 -14.64 -18.23
C ARG A 216 9.44 -14.72 -17.89
N PRO A 217 8.79 -15.87 -18.12
CA PRO A 217 7.46 -16.10 -17.60
C PRO A 217 7.47 -16.04 -16.06
N VAL A 218 6.41 -15.46 -15.50
CA VAL A 218 6.21 -15.31 -14.06
C VAL A 218 5.01 -16.16 -13.66
N ASP A 219 5.27 -17.24 -12.94
CA ASP A 219 4.22 -18.11 -12.39
C ASP A 219 3.64 -17.47 -11.12
N LEU A 220 2.31 -17.46 -11.04
CA LEU A 220 1.56 -16.90 -9.92
C LEU A 220 0.90 -18.03 -9.12
N HIS A 221 1.29 -18.17 -7.86
CA HIS A 221 0.92 -19.29 -7.01
C HIS A 221 -0.28 -18.98 -6.11
N ASP A 222 -0.37 -17.74 -5.63
CA ASP A 222 -1.39 -17.30 -4.69
C ASP A 222 -2.01 -15.93 -5.05
N ALA A 223 -2.95 -15.48 -4.22
CA ALA A 223 -3.66 -14.22 -4.40
C ALA A 223 -2.76 -12.99 -4.20
N ALA A 224 -1.76 -13.06 -3.31
CA ALA A 224 -0.86 -11.93 -3.02
C ALA A 224 0.09 -11.69 -4.19
N GLU A 225 0.70 -12.75 -4.73
CA GLU A 225 1.50 -12.69 -5.95
C GLU A 225 0.68 -12.13 -7.12
N ALA A 226 -0.55 -12.61 -7.28
CA ALA A 226 -1.45 -12.14 -8.33
C ALA A 226 -1.82 -10.66 -8.20
N ALA A 227 -2.15 -10.18 -7.00
CA ALA A 227 -2.42 -8.77 -6.76
C ALA A 227 -1.18 -7.89 -7.00
N ALA A 228 -0.01 -8.31 -6.52
CA ALA A 228 1.24 -7.59 -6.76
C ALA A 228 1.58 -7.52 -8.25
N ALA A 229 1.43 -8.63 -8.98
CA ALA A 229 1.64 -8.68 -10.43
C ALA A 229 0.65 -7.78 -11.18
N TYR A 230 -0.64 -7.85 -10.82
CA TYR A 230 -1.69 -7.01 -11.38
C TYR A 230 -1.35 -5.51 -11.24
N ILE A 231 -1.05 -5.06 -10.01
CA ILE A 231 -0.70 -3.66 -9.71
C ILE A 231 0.58 -3.26 -10.47
N SER A 232 1.60 -4.11 -10.48
CA SER A 232 2.86 -3.83 -11.18
C SER A 232 2.64 -3.65 -12.67
N VAL A 233 1.86 -4.53 -13.30
CA VAL A 233 1.53 -4.43 -14.73
C VAL A 233 0.73 -3.17 -15.04
N LEU A 234 -0.24 -2.79 -14.20
CA LEU A 234 -0.96 -1.54 -14.39
C LEU A 234 -0.02 -0.33 -14.31
N ARG A 235 0.89 -0.30 -13.33
CA ARG A 235 1.91 0.76 -13.23
C ARG A 235 2.84 0.80 -14.44
N ILE A 236 3.23 -0.34 -15.02
CA ILE A 236 3.99 -0.39 -16.27
C ILE A 236 3.18 0.22 -17.40
N ARG A 237 1.93 -0.21 -17.56
CA ARG A 237 1.04 0.29 -18.61
C ARG A 237 0.85 1.79 -18.48
N ASP A 238 0.59 2.29 -17.27
CA ASP A 238 0.46 3.72 -17.02
C ASP A 238 1.74 4.48 -17.38
N ARG A 239 2.93 3.92 -17.08
CA ARG A 239 4.22 4.51 -17.48
C ARG A 239 4.52 4.44 -18.98
N MET A 240 3.97 3.45 -19.68
CA MET A 240 4.15 3.27 -21.11
C MET A 240 3.14 4.04 -21.95
N LEU A 241 1.91 4.14 -21.44
CA LEU A 241 0.84 4.97 -21.98
C LEU A 241 1.10 6.44 -21.65
N ALA A 242 1.79 6.73 -20.55
CA ALA A 242 2.43 8.03 -20.33
C ALA A 242 3.36 8.28 -21.53
N PRO A 243 3.04 9.24 -22.41
CA PRO A 243 3.77 9.41 -23.65
C PRO A 243 5.24 9.72 -23.34
N LYS A 244 6.13 8.86 -23.85
CA LYS A 244 7.57 9.10 -23.85
C LYS A 244 7.81 10.34 -24.72
N ALA A 245 7.95 11.50 -24.08
CA ALA A 245 8.05 12.85 -24.65
C ALA A 245 6.77 13.45 -25.27
N LEU A 246 5.72 13.58 -24.45
CA LEU A 246 4.79 14.74 -24.31
C LEU A 246 3.57 14.18 -23.56
N MET A 247 3.60 14.16 -22.22
CA MET A 247 2.35 13.96 -21.50
C MET A 247 1.39 15.07 -21.91
N ASP A 248 0.22 14.69 -22.45
CA ASP A 248 -0.88 15.62 -22.68
C ASP A 248 -1.18 16.33 -21.36
N ASP A 249 -1.27 17.65 -21.39
CA ASP A 249 -1.44 18.46 -20.18
C ASP A 249 -2.74 18.08 -19.45
N LEU A 250 -3.74 17.59 -20.19
CA LEU A 250 -4.96 17.00 -19.63
C LEU A 250 -4.67 15.73 -18.82
N GLU A 251 -3.82 14.84 -19.33
CA GLU A 251 -3.46 13.60 -18.63
C GLU A 251 -2.67 13.89 -17.35
N LYS A 252 -1.80 14.92 -17.37
CA LYS A 252 -1.15 15.42 -16.13
C LYS A 252 -2.19 15.84 -15.11
N VAL A 253 -3.15 16.70 -15.48
CA VAL A 253 -4.22 17.12 -14.56
C VAL A 253 -5.01 15.92 -14.03
N ILE A 254 -5.38 14.96 -14.88
CA ILE A 254 -6.10 13.75 -14.45
C ILE A 254 -5.30 12.95 -13.42
N ILE A 255 -4.00 12.76 -13.63
CA ILE A 255 -3.13 12.03 -12.70
C ILE A 255 -3.02 12.78 -11.36
N LEU A 256 -2.86 14.11 -11.40
CA LEU A 256 -2.82 14.93 -10.19
C LEU A 256 -4.13 14.80 -9.39
N CYS A 257 -5.28 14.86 -10.06
CA CYS A 257 -6.58 14.68 -9.42
C CYS A 257 -6.76 13.27 -8.84
N ARG A 258 -6.34 12.20 -9.55
CA ARG A 258 -6.41 10.82 -9.05
C ARG A 258 -5.53 10.60 -7.81
N ARG A 259 -4.41 11.32 -7.71
CA ARG A 259 -3.47 11.21 -6.58
C ARG A 259 -3.73 12.20 -5.46
N PHE A 260 -4.64 13.14 -5.65
CA PHE A 260 -5.01 14.14 -4.64
C PHE A 260 -5.39 13.52 -3.27
N PRO A 261 -6.16 12.40 -3.20
CA PRO A 261 -6.46 11.77 -1.91
C PRO A 261 -5.23 11.26 -1.16
N LEU A 262 -4.21 10.75 -1.87
CA LEU A 262 -2.97 10.28 -1.27
C LEU A 262 -2.22 11.41 -0.55
N MET A 263 -2.21 12.61 -1.15
CA MET A 263 -1.63 13.80 -0.55
C MET A 263 -2.47 14.27 0.65
N SER A 264 -3.80 14.33 0.52
CA SER A 264 -4.70 14.70 1.61
C SER A 264 -4.49 13.81 2.85
N ASP A 265 -4.40 12.50 2.66
CA ASP A 265 -4.18 11.55 3.75
C ASP A 265 -2.78 11.64 4.35
N ALA A 266 -1.76 11.97 3.54
CA ALA A 266 -0.43 12.24 4.05
C ALA A 266 -0.40 13.50 4.93
N LEU A 267 -1.14 14.54 4.58
CA LEU A 267 -1.22 15.77 5.37
C LEU A 267 -1.87 15.54 6.74
N LYS A 268 -2.87 14.65 6.83
CA LYS A 268 -3.51 14.26 8.11
C LYS A 268 -2.52 13.60 9.09
N LYS A 269 -1.47 12.95 8.60
CA LYS A 269 -0.50 12.19 9.41
C LYS A 269 0.75 13.00 9.70
N ARG A 270 0.65 13.97 10.61
CA ARG A 270 1.79 14.83 10.99
C ARG A 270 2.61 14.27 12.15
N HIS A 271 3.94 14.35 12.03
CA HIS A 271 4.84 14.03 13.13
C HIS A 271 4.62 14.95 14.34
N GLY A 272 4.63 14.36 15.54
CA GLY A 272 4.65 15.10 16.81
C GLY A 272 3.34 15.83 17.14
N GLY A 273 2.19 15.33 16.68
CA GLY A 273 0.86 15.85 17.06
C GLY A 273 0.59 17.28 16.60
N ARG A 274 1.28 17.76 15.57
CA ARG A 274 1.11 19.12 15.04
C ARG A 274 -0.24 19.28 14.35
N ALA A 275 -0.85 20.45 14.51
CA ALA A 275 -2.07 20.83 13.79
C ALA A 275 -1.88 20.64 12.27
N THR A 276 -2.84 20.01 11.60
CA THR A 276 -2.82 19.79 10.15
C THR A 276 -3.62 20.87 9.41
N LEU A 277 -3.44 20.95 8.09
CA LEU A 277 -4.39 21.60 7.21
C LEU A 277 -5.61 20.68 7.12
N GLU A 278 -6.75 21.15 7.62
CA GLU A 278 -8.04 20.46 7.51
C GLU A 278 -8.64 20.78 6.14
N ILE A 279 -9.21 19.77 5.46
CA ILE A 279 -9.96 19.98 4.22
C ILE A 279 -11.42 19.83 4.59
N ALA A 280 -12.07 20.96 4.89
CA ALA A 280 -13.45 21.01 5.36
C ALA A 280 -14.42 21.36 4.22
N ASP A 281 -13.97 22.16 3.25
CA ASP A 281 -14.82 22.62 2.16
C ASP A 281 -14.14 22.62 0.77
N GLU A 282 -14.85 23.17 -0.21
CA GLU A 282 -14.38 23.25 -1.59
C GLU A 282 -13.22 24.24 -1.76
N TYR A 283 -13.15 25.30 -0.96
CA TYR A 283 -12.06 26.26 -1.00
C TYR A 283 -10.75 25.63 -0.52
N ASP A 284 -10.80 24.78 0.51
CA ASP A 284 -9.61 24.04 0.98
C ASP A 284 -9.06 23.09 -0.10
N VAL A 285 -9.96 22.44 -0.85
CA VAL A 285 -9.59 21.61 -2.00
C VAL A 285 -8.97 22.46 -3.11
N GLN A 286 -9.56 23.62 -3.40
CA GLN A 286 -9.07 24.56 -4.39
C GLN A 286 -7.66 25.06 -4.03
N ASP A 287 -7.41 25.49 -2.80
CA ASP A 287 -6.10 25.99 -2.35
C ASP A 287 -4.99 24.95 -2.52
N LEU A 288 -5.27 23.70 -2.12
CA LEU A 288 -4.33 22.60 -2.27
C LEU A 288 -4.12 22.21 -3.73
N LEU A 289 -5.20 22.14 -4.52
CA LEU A 289 -5.12 21.82 -5.93
C LEU A 289 -4.35 22.89 -6.70
N HIS A 290 -4.55 24.17 -6.37
CA HIS A 290 -3.81 25.28 -6.95
C HIS A 290 -2.30 25.14 -6.72
N GLY A 291 -1.90 24.81 -5.48
CA GLY A 291 -0.51 24.57 -5.13
C GLY A 291 0.11 23.46 -5.98
N ILE A 292 -0.61 22.34 -6.15
CA ILE A 292 -0.16 21.22 -6.98
C ILE A 292 -0.06 21.62 -8.45
N LEU A 293 -1.08 22.29 -9.00
CA LEU A 293 -1.08 22.72 -10.40
C LEU A 293 0.11 23.63 -10.69
N ARG A 294 0.47 24.56 -9.79
CA ARG A 294 1.64 25.44 -9.95
C ARG A 294 2.99 24.73 -9.91
N LEU A 295 3.06 23.51 -9.36
CA LEU A 295 4.28 22.69 -9.45
C LEU A 295 4.48 22.08 -10.83
N HIS A 296 3.41 21.95 -11.60
CA HIS A 296 3.40 21.20 -12.87
C HIS A 296 3.13 22.08 -14.10
N PHE A 297 2.59 23.28 -13.91
CA PHE A 297 2.23 24.22 -14.96
C PHE A 297 2.75 25.63 -14.65
N ASP A 298 3.31 26.29 -15.66
CA ASP A 298 3.95 27.59 -15.50
C ASP A 298 2.95 28.76 -15.34
N ASP A 299 1.75 28.65 -15.94
CA ASP A 299 0.72 29.69 -15.96
C ASP A 299 -0.61 29.12 -15.45
N VAL A 300 -0.76 29.08 -14.14
CA VAL A 300 -2.02 28.73 -13.45
C VAL A 300 -2.61 30.02 -12.90
N ARG A 301 -3.79 30.39 -13.38
CA ARG A 301 -4.49 31.60 -12.94
C ARG A 301 -5.65 31.21 -12.03
N PRO A 302 -5.60 31.56 -10.73
CA PRO A 302 -6.82 31.55 -9.91
C PRO A 302 -7.77 32.64 -10.41
N GLU A 303 -9.06 32.52 -10.16
CA GLU A 303 -10.01 33.61 -10.45
C GLU A 303 -9.60 34.90 -9.69
N GLU A 304 -9.57 36.04 -10.38
CA GLU A 304 -9.41 37.36 -9.74
C GLU A 304 -10.76 37.83 -9.18
N TYR A 305 -10.79 38.20 -7.88
CA TYR A 305 -11.92 38.88 -7.26
C TYR A 305 -12.05 40.30 -7.82
N THR A 306 -12.80 40.47 -8.90
CA THR A 306 -13.29 41.80 -9.30
C THR A 306 -14.79 41.93 -9.03
N PRO A 307 -15.24 43.04 -8.39
CA PRO A 307 -16.65 43.24 -8.10
C PRO A 307 -17.45 43.25 -9.39
N SER A 308 -18.42 42.35 -9.47
CA SER A 308 -19.18 42.05 -10.68
C SER A 308 -19.99 43.26 -11.16
N TYR A 309 -19.64 43.82 -12.32
CA TYR A 309 -20.60 44.55 -13.15
C TYR A 309 -20.90 43.73 -14.41
N ALA A 310 -22.14 43.24 -14.45
CA ALA A 310 -22.85 42.65 -15.60
C ALA A 310 -22.46 41.21 -16.05
N GLY A 311 -23.47 40.33 -16.01
CA GLY A 311 -23.57 39.14 -16.87
C GLY A 311 -23.25 37.82 -16.19
N LYS A 312 -24.26 36.93 -16.13
CA LYS A 312 -24.13 35.53 -15.69
C LYS A 312 -23.16 34.75 -16.61
N HIS A 313 -21.88 34.75 -16.27
CA HIS A 313 -20.92 33.75 -16.74
C HIS A 313 -20.69 32.76 -15.60
N SER A 314 -20.74 31.46 -15.88
CA SER A 314 -20.39 30.44 -14.88
C SER A 314 -18.93 30.66 -14.49
N ARG A 315 -18.70 30.99 -13.22
CA ARG A 315 -17.34 31.16 -12.66
C ARG A 315 -16.61 29.82 -12.70
N VAL A 316 -15.32 29.86 -13.01
CA VAL A 316 -14.45 28.68 -13.13
C VAL A 316 -13.26 28.84 -12.20
N ASP A 317 -12.86 27.76 -11.52
CA ASP A 317 -11.93 27.87 -10.38
C ASP A 317 -10.47 28.11 -10.82
N PHE A 318 -10.00 27.40 -11.85
CA PHE A 318 -8.65 27.56 -12.41
C PHE A 318 -8.65 27.63 -13.93
N LEU A 319 -7.89 28.59 -14.47
CA LEU A 319 -7.59 28.70 -15.89
C LEU A 319 -6.11 28.37 -16.13
N LEU A 320 -5.84 27.46 -17.06
CA LEU A 320 -4.52 27.08 -17.54
C LEU A 320 -4.42 27.52 -19.02
N PRO A 321 -4.03 28.78 -19.30
CA PRO A 321 -4.20 29.38 -20.62
C PRO A 321 -3.28 28.77 -21.68
N ARG A 322 -2.07 28.36 -21.29
CA ARG A 322 -1.09 27.76 -22.21
C ARG A 322 -1.55 26.40 -22.68
N GLU A 323 -2.11 25.63 -21.77
CA GLU A 323 -2.62 24.29 -21.97
C GLU A 323 -4.07 24.30 -22.51
N ARG A 324 -4.70 25.47 -22.57
CA ARG A 324 -6.09 25.69 -23.02
C ARG A 324 -7.10 24.87 -22.22
N MET A 325 -6.89 24.79 -20.90
CA MET A 325 -7.74 24.02 -20.00
C MET A 325 -8.37 24.89 -18.93
N VAL A 326 -9.54 24.44 -18.51
CA VAL A 326 -10.24 24.93 -17.32
C VAL A 326 -10.38 23.77 -16.35
N VAL A 327 -10.04 23.99 -15.09
CA VAL A 327 -10.18 22.99 -14.03
C VAL A 327 -11.19 23.52 -13.02
N GLU A 328 -12.22 22.73 -12.76
CA GLU A 328 -13.28 23.02 -11.79
C GLU A 328 -13.24 21.94 -10.70
N ALA A 329 -13.05 22.36 -9.46
CA ALA A 329 -12.96 21.48 -8.30
C ALA A 329 -14.26 21.55 -7.52
N ARG A 330 -14.90 20.40 -7.30
CA ARG A 330 -16.13 20.31 -6.52
C ARG A 330 -15.99 19.25 -5.44
N VAL A 331 -16.45 19.54 -4.25
CA VAL A 331 -16.58 18.55 -3.18
C VAL A 331 -17.98 17.94 -3.27
N ARG A 332 -18.05 16.61 -3.36
CA ARG A 332 -19.32 15.89 -3.17
C ARG A 332 -19.41 15.46 -1.71
N THR A 333 -20.26 16.14 -0.95
CA THR A 333 -20.75 15.62 0.33
C THR A 333 -21.69 14.45 0.06
N HIS A 334 -21.42 13.32 0.71
CA HIS A 334 -22.31 12.16 0.73
C HIS A 334 -23.35 12.28 1.83
#